data_AF-A0A961XXZ5-F1
#
_entry.id   AF-A0A961XXZ5-F1
#
_cell.length_a   1.000
_cell.length_b   1.000
_cell.length_c   1.000
_cell.angle_alpha   90.00
_cell.angle_beta   90.00
_cell.angle_gamma   90.00
#
_symmetry.space_group_name_H-M   'P 1'
#
loop_
_entity.id
_entity.type
_entity.pdbx_description
1 polymer ?
#
loop_
_entity_poly.entity_id
_entity_poly.type
_entity_poly.pdbx_seq_one_letter_code
_entity_poly.pdbx_strand_id
1 'polypeptide(L)'
;MCIGVPMQVIEAGSGTALCRARDGDHHVDTRLLGEVEAGEWLMVFLGAARERMSEEAARQSADALEALDKAMRGETDIDHLFSDLIGREPQLPEHLREQHLRHGQSLAASDGTGGRS
;
A
#
# COMPACT_ATOMS: atom_id res chain seq x y z
N MET A 1 10.48 -1.54 -13.59
CA MET A 1 9.44 -1.53 -12.53
C MET A 1 9.33 -0.10 -12.04
N CYS A 2 8.13 0.49 -12.02
CA CYS A 2 7.87 1.82 -11.49
C CYS A 2 6.83 1.69 -10.36
N ILE A 3 7.11 2.32 -9.23
CA ILE A 3 6.21 2.36 -8.08
C ILE A 3 5.42 3.68 -8.10
N GLY A 4 4.20 3.66 -7.59
CA GLY A 4 3.38 4.85 -7.46
C GLY A 4 3.88 5.71 -6.30
N VAL A 5 3.89 7.03 -6.48
CA VAL A 5 4.27 7.99 -5.44
C VAL A 5 3.08 8.88 -5.14
N PRO A 6 2.62 8.99 -3.88
CA PRO A 6 1.60 9.94 -3.50
C PRO A 6 2.17 11.36 -3.56
N MET A 7 1.45 12.27 -4.22
CA MET A 7 1.83 13.68 -4.34
C MET A 7 0.64 14.59 -4.05
N GLN A 8 0.89 15.73 -3.41
CA GLN A 8 -0.14 16.74 -3.17
C GLN A 8 -0.09 17.84 -4.23
N VAL A 9 -1.23 18.21 -4.82
CA VAL A 9 -1.31 19.33 -5.76
C VAL A 9 -1.01 20.64 -5.03
N ILE A 10 0.01 21.37 -5.48
CA ILE A 10 0.34 22.72 -5.00
C ILE A 10 -0.36 23.76 -5.88
N GLU A 11 -0.29 23.56 -7.20
CA GLU A 11 -0.86 24.46 -8.21
C GLU A 11 -1.55 23.65 -9.31
N ALA A 12 -2.81 23.96 -9.55
CA ALA A 12 -3.60 23.35 -10.59
C ALA A 12 -3.36 24.02 -11.95
N GLY A 13 -3.29 23.23 -13.03
CA GLY A 13 -3.18 23.72 -14.39
C GLY A 13 -4.05 22.91 -15.36
N SER A 14 -4.02 23.30 -16.64
CA SER A 14 -4.82 22.63 -17.67
C SER A 14 -4.14 21.35 -18.16
N GLY A 15 -4.63 20.19 -17.69
CA GLY A 15 -4.09 18.87 -18.05
C GLY A 15 -2.70 18.58 -17.46
N THR A 16 -2.17 19.47 -16.64
CA THR A 16 -0.96 19.27 -15.83
C THR A 16 -1.11 20.01 -14.51
N ALA A 17 -0.42 19.58 -13.47
CA ALA A 17 -0.37 20.26 -12.18
C ALA A 17 1.05 20.22 -11.60
N LEU A 18 1.38 21.20 -10.75
CA LEU A 18 2.59 21.16 -9.93
C LEU A 18 2.24 20.45 -8.61
N CYS A 19 2.91 19.35 -8.33
CA CYS A 19 2.64 18.52 -7.16
C CYS A 19 3.88 18.36 -6.28
N ARG A 20 3.70 18.30 -4.95
CA ARG A 20 4.77 18.04 -3.98
C ARG A 20 4.84 16.56 -3.63
N ALA A 21 6.03 16.00 -3.71
CA ALA A 21 6.42 14.73 -3.11
C ALA A 21 7.49 14.96 -2.03
N ARG A 22 7.97 13.88 -1.40
CA ARG A 22 9.06 13.94 -0.40
C ARG A 22 10.38 14.44 -1.00
N ASP A 23 10.64 14.13 -2.26
CA ASP A 23 11.88 14.47 -2.98
C ASP A 23 11.83 15.83 -3.69
N GLY A 24 10.69 16.51 -3.68
CA GLY A 24 10.52 17.85 -4.23
C GLY A 24 9.24 18.04 -5.02
N ASP A 25 9.24 19.06 -5.87
CA ASP A 25 8.10 19.44 -6.69
C ASP A 25 8.22 18.86 -8.10
N HIS A 26 7.12 18.33 -8.61
CA HIS A 26 7.06 17.63 -9.90
C HIS A 26 5.90 18.17 -10.74
N HIS A 27 6.13 18.34 -12.04
CA HIS A 27 5.03 18.53 -12.99
C HIS A 27 4.41 17.18 -13.31
N VAL A 28 3.10 17.07 -13.07
CA VAL A 28 2.33 15.84 -13.21
C VAL A 28 1.29 16.01 -14.31
N ASP A 29 1.19 15.06 -15.24
CA ASP A 29 0.09 14.98 -16.20
C ASP A 29 -1.19 14.54 -15.48
N THR A 30 -2.23 15.37 -15.57
CA THR A 30 -3.52 15.14 -14.91
C THR A 30 -4.65 14.80 -15.89
N ARG A 31 -4.36 14.65 -17.18
CA ARG A 31 -5.40 14.44 -18.22
C ARG A 31 -6.27 13.23 -17.99
N LEU A 32 -5.77 12.19 -17.34
CA LEU A 32 -6.54 10.99 -16.98
C LEU A 32 -7.58 11.27 -15.88
N LEU A 33 -7.33 12.29 -15.04
CA LEU A 33 -8.19 12.67 -13.93
C LEU A 33 -9.07 13.88 -14.26
N GLY A 34 -8.69 14.68 -15.27
CA GLY A 34 -9.34 15.94 -15.61
C GLY A 34 -8.83 17.10 -14.75
N GLU A 35 -9.73 18.02 -14.41
CA GLU A 35 -9.40 19.17 -13.56
C GLU A 35 -9.12 18.73 -12.12
N VAL A 36 -8.02 19.22 -11.54
CA VAL A 36 -7.63 18.96 -10.15
C VAL A 36 -7.52 20.27 -9.40
N GLU A 37 -7.61 20.23 -8.07
CA GLU A 37 -7.54 21.40 -7.20
C GLU A 37 -6.32 21.35 -6.27
N ALA A 38 -5.84 22.52 -5.86
CA ALA A 38 -4.77 22.62 -4.87
C ALA A 38 -5.20 21.96 -3.55
N GLY A 39 -4.31 21.15 -2.98
CA GLY A 39 -4.57 20.35 -1.78
C GLY A 39 -5.06 18.93 -2.05
N GLU A 40 -5.52 18.61 -3.27
CA GLU A 40 -5.85 17.23 -3.63
C GLU A 40 -4.61 16.33 -3.62
N TRP A 41 -4.81 15.05 -3.26
CA TRP A 41 -3.76 14.04 -3.29
C TRP A 41 -3.95 13.11 -4.47
N LEU A 42 -2.85 12.87 -5.18
CA LEU A 42 -2.82 12.07 -6.41
C LEU A 42 -1.82 10.93 -6.27
N MET A 43 -2.18 9.75 -6.79
CA MET A 43 -1.19 8.69 -7.02
C MET A 43 -0.56 8.87 -8.40
N VAL A 44 0.76 9.04 -8.43
CA VAL A 44 1.51 9.36 -9.65
C VAL A 44 2.39 8.20 -10.07
N PHE A 45 2.31 7.82 -11.33
CA PHE A 45 3.18 6.82 -11.96
C PHE A 45 3.83 7.42 -13.19
N LEU A 46 5.17 7.41 -13.24
CA LEU A 46 5.94 7.90 -14.40
C LEU A 46 5.53 9.32 -14.84
N GLY A 47 5.26 10.21 -13.87
CA GLY A 47 4.87 11.59 -14.12
C GLY A 47 3.40 11.80 -14.52
N ALA A 48 2.55 10.77 -14.48
CA ALA A 48 1.11 10.89 -14.75
C ALA A 48 0.27 10.45 -13.54
N ALA A 49 -0.74 11.25 -13.19
CA ALA A 49 -1.69 10.95 -12.14
C ALA A 49 -2.68 9.87 -12.60
N ARG A 50 -2.94 8.86 -11.75
CA ARG A 50 -3.84 7.74 -12.09
C ARG A 50 -5.08 7.64 -11.23
N GLU A 51 -5.02 8.16 -10.01
CA GLU A 51 -6.18 8.23 -9.13
C GLU A 51 -6.07 9.47 -8.24
N ARG A 52 -7.23 9.99 -7.82
CA ARG A 52 -7.34 10.86 -6.66
C ARG A 52 -7.43 9.98 -5.42
N MET A 53 -6.83 10.42 -4.32
CA MET A 53 -6.87 9.70 -3.07
C MET A 53 -7.11 10.63 -1.88
N SER A 54 -7.52 10.04 -0.77
CA SER A 54 -7.62 10.76 0.49
C SER A 54 -6.21 11.09 1.00
N GLU A 55 -6.12 12.16 1.79
CA GLU A 55 -4.88 12.49 2.51
C GLU A 55 -4.41 11.33 3.40
N GLU A 56 -5.33 10.61 4.04
CA GLU A 56 -5.01 9.44 4.86
C GLU A 56 -4.34 8.34 4.05
N ALA A 57 -4.91 7.98 2.89
CA ALA A 57 -4.33 6.97 2.02
C ALA A 57 -2.99 7.41 1.44
N ALA A 58 -2.83 8.72 1.16
CA ALA A 58 -1.55 9.28 0.72
C ALA A 58 -0.46 9.17 1.80
N ARG A 59 -0.79 9.46 3.06
CA ARG A 59 0.12 9.29 4.20
C ARG A 59 0.50 7.82 4.40
N GLN A 60 -0.47 6.91 4.45
CA GLN A 60 -0.22 5.46 4.56
C GLN A 60 0.66 4.94 3.41
N SER A 61 0.43 5.42 2.19
CA SER A 61 1.26 5.06 1.03
C SER A 61 2.69 5.62 1.16
N ALA A 62 2.85 6.84 1.66
CA ALA A 62 4.16 7.43 1.92
C ALA A 62 4.93 6.66 3.01
N ASP A 63 4.25 6.28 4.10
CA ASP A 63 4.82 5.48 5.18
C ASP A 63 5.25 4.09 4.67
N ALA A 64 4.44 3.46 3.82
CA ALA A 64 4.78 2.19 3.18
C ALA A 64 6.03 2.30 2.27
N LEU A 65 6.18 3.41 1.54
CA LEU A 65 7.38 3.68 0.73
C LEU A 65 8.62 3.91 1.60
N GLU A 66 8.47 4.59 2.74
CA GLU A 66 9.54 4.74 3.73
C GLU A 66 9.93 3.39 4.35
N ALA A 67 8.96 2.56 4.69
CA ALA A 67 9.19 1.22 5.23
C ALA A 67 9.95 0.33 4.22
N LEU A 68 9.59 0.41 2.94
CA LEU A 68 10.30 -0.29 1.86
C LEU A 68 11.76 0.16 1.77
N ASP A 69 12.01 1.47 1.82
CA ASP A 69 13.36 2.05 1.76
C ASP A 69 14.21 1.64 2.98
N LYS A 70 13.62 1.63 4.18
CA LYS A 70 14.23 1.12 5.42
C LYS A 70 14.55 -0.38 5.32
N ALA A 71 13.60 -1.19 4.88
CA ALA A 71 13.78 -2.64 4.70
C ALA A 71 14.89 -2.94 3.69
N MET A 72 15.00 -2.18 2.61
CA MET A 72 16.09 -2.30 1.63
C MET A 72 17.47 -1.98 2.23
N ARG A 73 17.54 -1.18 3.30
CA ARG A 73 18.76 -0.93 4.09
C ARG A 73 19.01 -1.96 5.19
N GLY A 74 18.12 -2.94 5.34
CA GLY A 74 18.20 -3.96 6.38
C GLY A 74 17.66 -3.54 7.75
N GLU A 75 16.95 -2.40 7.83
CA GLU A 75 16.24 -2.00 9.05
C GLU A 75 14.98 -2.86 9.23
N THR A 76 14.72 -3.29 10.46
CA THR A 76 13.55 -4.12 10.81
C THR A 76 12.52 -3.39 11.66
N ASP A 77 12.87 -2.23 12.23
CA ASP A 77 11.97 -1.40 13.02
C ASP A 77 11.12 -0.50 12.10
N ILE A 78 10.11 -1.11 11.47
CA ILE A 78 9.20 -0.44 10.52
C ILE A 78 7.72 -0.58 10.90
N ASP A 79 7.39 -1.29 11.98
CA ASP A 79 6.00 -1.57 12.39
C ASP A 79 5.19 -0.28 12.62
N HIS A 80 5.83 0.78 13.11
CA HIS A 80 5.20 2.08 13.33
C HIS A 80 4.69 2.74 12.04
N LEU A 81 5.25 2.37 10.88
CA LEU A 81 4.84 2.86 9.55
C LEU A 81 3.60 2.12 9.01
N PHE A 82 3.13 1.10 9.72
CA PHE A 82 1.92 0.33 9.41
C PHE A 82 0.96 0.29 10.59
N SER A 83 0.86 1.39 11.35
CA SER A 83 0.05 1.48 12.57
C SER A 83 -1.42 1.10 12.38
N ASP A 84 -1.96 1.23 11.16
CA ASP A 84 -3.31 0.81 10.77
C ASP A 84 -3.46 -0.72 10.61
N LEU A 85 -2.35 -1.44 10.42
CA LEU A 85 -2.31 -2.89 10.25
C LEU A 85 -1.86 -3.62 11.52
N ILE A 86 -1.08 -2.98 12.39
CA ILE A 86 -0.59 -3.58 13.64
C ILE A 86 -1.73 -3.71 14.67
N GLY A 87 -1.74 -4.82 15.41
CA GLY A 87 -2.74 -5.08 16.45
C GLY A 87 -4.11 -5.54 15.92
N ARG A 88 -4.21 -5.79 14.61
CA ARG A 88 -5.40 -6.35 13.97
C ARG A 88 -5.08 -7.73 13.40
N GLU A 89 -5.85 -8.74 13.78
CA GLU A 89 -5.72 -10.07 13.18
C GLU A 89 -6.32 -10.08 11.76
N PRO A 90 -5.54 -10.45 10.73
CA PRO A 90 -6.05 -10.57 9.37
C PRO A 90 -7.16 -11.61 9.29
N GLN A 91 -8.34 -11.21 8.83
CA GLN A 91 -9.46 -12.13 8.68
C GLN A 91 -9.40 -12.80 7.31
N LEU A 92 -9.40 -14.13 7.28
CA LEU A 92 -9.50 -14.84 6.00
C LEU A 92 -10.85 -14.55 5.33
N PRO A 93 -10.88 -14.36 3.99
CA PRO A 93 -12.11 -14.42 3.20
C PRO A 93 -12.84 -15.75 3.36
N GLU A 94 -14.18 -15.75 3.23
CA GLU A 94 -15.03 -16.93 3.47
C GLU A 94 -14.58 -18.17 2.70
N HIS A 95 -14.33 -18.04 1.39
CA HIS A 95 -13.92 -19.15 0.54
C HIS A 95 -12.53 -19.73 0.91
N LEU A 96 -11.69 -18.98 1.64
CA LEU A 96 -10.39 -19.46 2.13
C LEU A 96 -10.49 -20.10 3.53
N ARG A 97 -11.51 -19.76 4.33
CA ARG A 97 -11.73 -20.36 5.66
C ARG A 97 -12.01 -21.85 5.55
N GLU A 98 -12.87 -22.24 4.62
CA GLU A 98 -13.22 -23.64 4.41
C GLU A 98 -12.01 -24.48 3.99
N GLN A 99 -11.14 -23.95 3.13
CA GLN A 99 -9.91 -24.63 2.73
C GLN A 99 -8.95 -24.75 3.91
N HIS A 100 -8.79 -23.69 4.70
CA HIS A 100 -7.95 -23.71 5.90
C HIS A 100 -8.43 -24.77 6.91
N LEU A 101 -9.74 -24.88 7.14
CA LEU A 101 -10.34 -25.91 8.00
C LEU A 101 -10.10 -27.34 7.47
N ARG A 102 -10.25 -27.56 6.16
CA ARG A 102 -10.00 -28.87 5.53
C ARG A 102 -8.52 -29.30 5.64
N HIS A 103 -7.59 -28.37 5.41
CA HIS A 103 -6.16 -28.65 5.49
C HIS A 103 -5.68 -28.81 6.94
N GLY A 104 -6.20 -28.01 7.89
CA GLY A 104 -5.88 -28.14 9.31
C GLY A 104 -6.30 -29.47 9.92
N GLN A 105 -7.43 -30.04 9.49
CA GLN A 105 -7.90 -31.36 9.94
C GLN A 105 -7.09 -32.53 9.34
N SER A 106 -6.51 -32.35 8.15
CA SER A 106 -5.64 -33.38 7.52
C SER A 106 -4.27 -33.49 8.19
N LEU A 107 -3.71 -32.39 8.70
CA LEU A 107 -2.46 -32.43 9.48
C LEU A 107 -2.68 -33.07 10.86
N ALA A 108 -3.78 -32.75 11.55
CA ALA A 108 -4.06 -33.35 12.87
C ALA A 108 -4.32 -34.88 12.81
N ALA A 109 -4.76 -35.42 11.68
CA ALA A 109 -5.03 -36.85 11.50
C ALA A 109 -3.79 -37.70 11.19
N SER A 110 -2.68 -37.09 10.75
CA SER A 110 -1.47 -37.82 10.35
C SER A 110 -0.49 -38.08 11.51
N ASP A 111 -0.57 -37.31 12.59
CA ASP A 111 0.25 -37.50 13.81
C ASP A 111 -0.25 -38.62 14.75
N GLY A 112 -1.39 -39.26 14.43
CA GLY A 112 -2.02 -40.28 15.28
C GLY A 112 -1.66 -41.74 14.99
N THR A 113 -0.83 -42.06 13.99
CA THR A 113 -0.64 -43.45 13.51
C THR A 113 0.80 -43.99 13.66
N GLY A 114 1.56 -43.50 14.65
CA GLY A 114 2.94 -43.97 14.90
C GLY A 114 3.16 -44.44 16.34
N GLY A 115 2.55 -45.57 16.75
CA GLY A 115 2.75 -46.06 18.12
C GLY A 115 2.10 -47.40 18.44
N ARG A 116 2.42 -48.47 17.70
CA ARG A 116 2.34 -49.85 18.21
C ARG A 116 3.56 -50.62 17.74
N SER A 117 4.45 -50.91 18.68
CA SER A 117 5.06 -52.23 18.94
C SER A 117 6.01 -52.13 20.12
#